data_AF-A0A835Y949-F1
#
_entry.id   AF-A0A835Y949-F1
#
_cell.length_a   1.000
_cell.length_b   1.000
_cell.length_c   1.000
_cell.angle_alpha   90.00
_cell.angle_beta   90.00
_cell.angle_gamma   90.00
#
_symmetry.space_group_name_H-M   'P 1'
#
loop_
_entity.id
_entity.type
_entity.pdbx_description
1 polymer ?
#
loop_
_entity_poly.entity_id
_entity_poly.type
_entity_poly.pdbx_seq_one_letter_code
_entity_poly.pdbx_strand_id
1 'polypeptide(L)'
;MGDKSRFKPYVDSWPKPSEVVAQPNMDLKYVSMWKSEHWEKAHRDWHAFLTSLWDGSMNPGLEWTVKEMVGDMPISLADIKYAVAIAGTRYVASAGRTRLLMAPIYDMANHARTCKNYLSQYDKSDFLHLYAGEDLEAGDEICYAYGALRDDYAAAIYGFLPALEDPPRLAYVDHWQYKYDQRYSVKFTEEPFDGTPEQVQVEIARLQAIQDKLRATPDSVPKPKHKDYVYDMLKELERRRLNALEYEIKRLRNKLGGKTEL
;
A
#
# COMPACT_ATOMS: atom_id res chain seq x y z
N MET A 1 18.29 18.27 -7.77
CA MET A 1 17.86 19.51 -7.09
C MET A 1 19.08 20.42 -6.99
N GLY A 2 18.99 21.71 -7.31
CA GLY A 2 20.17 22.59 -7.25
C GLY A 2 20.67 22.76 -5.81
N ASP A 3 21.97 22.97 -5.63
CA ASP A 3 22.63 23.12 -4.33
C ASP A 3 22.09 24.28 -3.46
N LYS A 4 21.27 25.16 -4.06
CA LYS A 4 20.65 26.32 -3.40
C LYS A 4 19.23 26.07 -2.89
N SER A 5 18.70 24.85 -2.99
CA SER A 5 17.34 24.54 -2.49
C SER A 5 17.30 24.63 -0.96
N ARG A 6 16.33 25.38 -0.41
CA ARG A 6 16.07 25.43 1.04
C ARG A 6 15.66 24.07 1.63
N PHE A 7 15.23 23.12 0.79
CA PHE A 7 14.86 21.76 1.18
C PHE A 7 15.97 20.75 0.94
N LYS A 8 17.18 21.17 0.52
CA LYS A 8 18.28 20.25 0.25
C LYS A 8 18.56 19.28 1.41
N PRO A 9 18.64 19.72 2.69
CA PRO A 9 18.87 18.78 3.80
C PRO A 9 17.79 17.70 3.93
N TYR A 10 16.53 18.06 3.66
CA TYR A 10 15.40 17.13 3.72
C TYR A 10 15.37 16.15 2.54
N VAL A 11 15.70 16.61 1.34
CA VAL A 11 15.79 15.74 0.16
C VAL A 11 17.01 14.81 0.25
N ASP A 12 18.13 15.30 0.80
CA ASP A 12 19.32 14.50 1.03
C ASP A 12 19.10 13.41 2.10
N SER A 13 18.06 13.53 2.95
CA SER A 13 17.66 12.50 3.92
C SER A 13 16.69 11.46 3.35
N TRP A 14 16.24 11.59 2.10
CA TRP A 14 15.35 10.60 1.51
C TRP A 14 16.06 9.27 1.25
N PRO A 15 15.35 8.14 1.35
CA PRO A 15 15.88 6.84 0.94
C PRO A 15 16.29 6.88 -0.53
N LYS A 16 17.35 6.14 -0.89
CA LYS A 16 17.82 6.09 -2.27
C LYS A 16 16.75 5.46 -3.18
N PRO A 17 16.82 5.67 -4.51
CA PRO A 17 15.87 5.05 -5.44
C PRO A 17 15.76 3.53 -5.33
N SER A 18 16.84 2.83 -4.97
CA SER A 18 16.86 1.38 -4.76
C SER A 18 16.30 0.94 -3.40
N GLU A 19 16.04 1.87 -2.49
CA GLU A 19 15.58 1.62 -1.11
C GLU A 19 14.08 1.93 -0.95
N VAL A 20 13.42 2.42 -2.01
CA VAL A 20 11.97 2.66 -2.03
C VAL A 20 11.32 1.67 -2.98
N VAL A 21 10.33 0.95 -2.48
CA VAL A 21 9.47 0.10 -3.30
C VAL A 21 8.05 0.57 -3.12
N ALA A 22 7.37 0.81 -4.22
CA ALA A 22 5.95 1.14 -4.27
C ALA A 22 5.42 0.81 -5.65
N GLN A 23 4.11 0.88 -5.81
CA GLN A 23 3.43 0.63 -7.07
C GLN A 23 4.01 1.38 -8.28
N PRO A 24 4.35 2.68 -8.18
CA PRO A 24 4.85 3.45 -9.31
C PRO A 24 6.25 3.03 -9.79
N ASN A 25 7.10 2.49 -8.91
CA ASN A 25 8.51 2.21 -9.21
C ASN A 25 8.90 0.73 -9.11
N MET A 26 7.96 -0.17 -8.80
CA MET A 26 8.19 -1.61 -8.83
C MET A 26 8.55 -2.09 -10.24
N ASP A 27 9.58 -2.96 -10.34
CA ASP A 27 9.99 -3.56 -11.60
C ASP A 27 8.87 -4.46 -12.17
N LEU A 28 8.58 -4.28 -13.47
CA LEU A 28 7.53 -5.02 -14.16
C LEU A 28 7.71 -6.53 -14.14
N LYS A 29 8.96 -7.03 -13.97
CA LYS A 29 9.20 -8.47 -13.85
C LYS A 29 8.45 -9.10 -12.66
N TYR A 30 8.22 -8.36 -11.58
CA TYR A 30 7.52 -8.87 -10.39
C TYR A 30 6.00 -8.76 -10.48
N VAL A 31 5.44 -8.10 -11.50
CA VAL A 31 4.00 -7.81 -11.58
C VAL A 31 3.16 -9.09 -11.45
N SER A 32 3.49 -10.13 -12.21
CA SER A 32 2.76 -11.41 -12.14
C SER A 32 3.04 -12.23 -10.87
N MET A 33 3.92 -11.79 -9.97
CA MET A 33 4.06 -12.41 -8.65
C MET A 33 2.96 -11.98 -7.67
N TRP A 34 2.22 -10.92 -7.97
CA TRP A 34 1.08 -10.49 -7.16
C TRP A 34 -0.08 -11.48 -7.16
N LYS A 35 -0.21 -12.28 -8.23
CA LYS A 35 -1.27 -13.29 -8.42
C LYS A 35 -2.64 -12.67 -8.11
N SER A 36 -2.86 -11.48 -8.65
CA SER A 36 -4.04 -10.63 -8.40
C SER A 36 -4.21 -9.70 -9.59
N GLU A 37 -5.28 -9.91 -10.36
CA GLU A 37 -5.60 -9.09 -11.53
C GLU A 37 -5.72 -7.59 -11.18
N HIS A 38 -6.20 -7.27 -9.98
CA HIS A 38 -6.31 -5.90 -9.51
C HIS A 38 -4.93 -5.24 -9.37
N TRP A 39 -4.03 -5.85 -8.59
CA TRP A 39 -2.71 -5.28 -8.36
C TRP A 39 -1.86 -5.32 -9.63
N GLU A 40 -1.96 -6.40 -10.40
CA GLU A 40 -1.26 -6.52 -11.69
C GLU A 40 -1.65 -5.42 -12.67
N LYS A 41 -2.95 -5.17 -12.82
CA LYS A 41 -3.44 -4.07 -13.65
C LYS A 41 -2.96 -2.73 -13.10
N ALA A 42 -3.07 -2.51 -11.80
CA ALA A 42 -2.72 -1.24 -11.19
C ALA A 42 -1.22 -0.89 -11.36
N HIS A 43 -0.30 -1.87 -11.26
CA HIS A 43 1.12 -1.66 -11.58
C HIS A 43 1.35 -1.30 -13.05
N ARG A 44 0.66 -1.97 -13.98
CA ARG A 44 0.78 -1.69 -15.42
C ARG A 44 0.19 -0.32 -15.78
N ASP A 45 -0.95 0.02 -15.20
CA ASP A 45 -1.59 1.32 -15.36
C ASP A 45 -0.66 2.45 -14.90
N TRP A 46 -0.03 2.31 -13.73
CA TRP A 46 0.96 3.28 -13.26
C TRP A 46 2.17 3.39 -14.17
N HIS A 47 2.70 2.26 -14.65
CA HIS A 47 3.81 2.27 -15.59
C HIS A 47 3.46 3.00 -16.89
N ALA A 48 2.28 2.72 -17.45
CA ALA A 48 1.78 3.37 -18.66
C ALA A 48 1.56 4.87 -18.41
N PHE A 49 0.89 5.23 -17.32
CA PHE A 49 0.63 6.60 -16.92
C PHE A 49 1.92 7.42 -16.78
N LEU A 50 2.92 6.90 -16.06
CA LEU A 50 4.18 7.63 -15.86
C LEU A 50 5.04 7.69 -17.12
N THR A 51 4.96 6.68 -17.99
CA THR A 51 5.58 6.75 -19.32
C THR A 51 4.96 7.87 -20.13
N SER A 52 3.63 7.96 -20.18
CA SER A 52 2.91 9.02 -20.88
C SER A 52 3.13 10.41 -20.28
N LEU A 53 3.26 10.50 -18.95
CA LEU A 53 3.61 11.76 -18.28
C LEU A 53 5.02 12.21 -18.67
N TRP A 54 5.97 11.28 -18.69
CA TRP A 54 7.37 11.56 -19.00
C TRP A 54 7.60 11.95 -20.47
N ASP A 55 6.97 11.24 -21.40
CA ASP A 55 7.11 11.49 -22.84
C ASP A 55 6.26 12.67 -23.33
N GLY A 56 5.39 13.23 -22.48
CA GLY A 56 4.53 14.36 -22.78
C GLY A 56 3.28 14.00 -23.61
N SER A 57 2.97 12.72 -23.78
CA SER A 57 1.76 12.24 -24.46
C SER A 57 0.49 12.27 -23.59
N MET A 58 0.65 12.56 -22.30
CA MET A 58 -0.47 12.63 -21.36
C MET A 58 -1.39 13.83 -21.61
N ASN A 59 -2.68 13.67 -21.28
CA ASN A 59 -3.83 14.54 -21.57
C ASN A 59 -3.48 16.07 -21.64
N PRO A 60 -3.93 16.79 -22.69
CA PRO A 60 -3.77 18.25 -22.84
C PRO A 60 -4.37 19.10 -21.71
N GLY A 61 -5.10 18.51 -20.76
CA GLY A 61 -5.58 19.16 -19.54
C GLY A 61 -4.55 19.25 -18.39
N LEU A 62 -3.31 18.82 -18.59
CA LEU A 62 -2.23 19.10 -17.64
C LEU A 62 -1.89 20.59 -17.65
N GLU A 63 -1.82 21.19 -16.47
CA GLU A 63 -1.43 22.59 -16.33
C GLU A 63 0.02 22.83 -16.80
N TRP A 64 0.91 21.85 -16.58
CA TRP A 64 2.29 21.84 -17.07
C TRP A 64 2.79 20.42 -17.37
N THR A 65 3.58 20.29 -18.44
CA THR A 65 4.39 19.10 -18.74
C THR A 65 5.61 19.02 -17.84
N VAL A 66 6.22 17.84 -17.72
CA VAL A 66 7.48 17.66 -16.96
C VAL A 66 8.55 18.64 -17.45
N LYS A 67 8.70 18.76 -18.77
CA LYS A 67 9.67 19.67 -19.42
C LYS A 67 9.44 21.13 -19.04
N GLU A 68 8.18 21.57 -18.98
CA GLU A 68 7.85 22.94 -18.55
C GLU A 68 8.18 23.19 -17.08
N MET A 69 8.04 22.18 -16.22
CA MET A 69 8.36 22.31 -14.79
C MET A 69 9.86 22.27 -14.48
N VAL A 70 10.63 21.46 -15.21
CA VAL A 70 12.04 21.18 -14.91
C VAL A 70 13.05 21.78 -15.90
N GLY A 71 12.56 22.38 -16.99
CA GLY A 71 13.39 22.93 -18.05
C GLY A 71 14.21 21.85 -18.77
N ASP A 72 15.46 22.17 -19.07
CA ASP A 72 16.40 21.27 -19.78
C ASP A 72 17.11 20.28 -18.85
N MET A 73 16.65 20.11 -17.60
CA MET A 73 17.23 19.09 -16.71
C MET A 73 17.01 17.69 -17.30
N PRO A 74 18.06 16.85 -17.41
CA PRO A 74 17.91 15.49 -17.91
C PRO A 74 17.16 14.63 -16.88
N ILE A 75 15.84 14.54 -17.02
CA ILE A 75 14.97 13.71 -16.17
C ILE A 75 14.63 12.41 -16.91
N SER A 76 14.94 11.29 -16.27
CA SER A 76 14.57 9.96 -16.77
C SER A 76 13.19 9.53 -16.26
N LEU A 77 12.60 8.51 -16.89
CA LEU A 77 11.40 7.86 -16.36
C LEU A 77 11.63 7.29 -14.95
N ALA A 78 12.85 6.84 -14.63
CA ALA A 78 13.19 6.33 -13.30
C ALA A 78 13.12 7.44 -12.24
N ASP A 79 13.53 8.67 -12.57
CA ASP A 79 13.45 9.82 -11.68
C ASP A 79 11.99 10.19 -11.37
N ILE A 80 11.11 10.16 -12.38
CA ILE A 80 9.67 10.40 -12.19
C ILE A 80 9.05 9.32 -11.32
N LYS A 81 9.35 8.04 -11.60
CA LYS A 81 8.87 6.92 -10.78
C LYS A 81 9.31 7.03 -9.33
N TYR A 82 10.57 7.39 -9.10
CA TYR A 82 11.10 7.61 -7.77
C TYR A 82 10.41 8.79 -7.07
N ALA A 83 10.25 9.93 -7.75
CA ALA A 83 9.57 11.10 -7.19
C ALA A 83 8.12 10.80 -6.81
N VAL A 84 7.39 10.06 -7.65
CA VAL A 84 6.00 9.65 -7.37
C VAL A 84 5.95 8.61 -6.25
N ALA A 85 6.89 7.68 -6.17
CA ALA A 85 6.99 6.73 -5.07
C ALA A 85 7.29 7.43 -3.73
N ILE A 86 8.25 8.36 -3.70
CA ILE A 86 8.52 9.19 -2.52
C ILE A 86 7.28 9.97 -2.11
N ALA A 87 6.65 10.69 -3.05
CA ALA A 87 5.46 11.45 -2.75
C ALA A 87 4.35 10.54 -2.21
N GLY A 88 4.04 9.44 -2.90
CA GLY A 88 2.97 8.50 -2.57
C GLY A 88 3.14 7.79 -1.22
N THR A 89 4.38 7.58 -0.78
CA THR A 89 4.67 6.88 0.49
C THR A 89 4.81 7.81 1.70
N ARG A 90 4.98 9.12 1.48
CA ARG A 90 5.34 10.08 2.53
C ARG A 90 4.40 11.28 2.64
N TYR A 91 3.47 11.46 1.70
CA TYR A 91 2.54 12.58 1.78
C TYR A 91 1.61 12.45 2.99
N VAL A 92 1.21 13.59 3.53
CA VAL A 92 0.17 13.74 4.52
C VAL A 92 -1.02 14.43 3.86
N ALA A 93 -2.21 13.87 4.06
CA ALA A 93 -3.47 14.45 3.57
C ALA A 93 -4.48 14.53 4.71
N SER A 94 -5.28 15.59 4.69
CA SER A 94 -6.40 15.80 5.62
C SER A 94 -7.66 16.13 4.82
N ALA A 95 -8.82 15.76 5.34
CA ALA A 95 -10.09 15.95 4.64
C ALA A 95 -10.40 17.43 4.35
N GLY A 96 -9.90 18.36 5.17
CA GLY A 96 -10.11 19.80 5.01
C GLY A 96 -9.11 20.49 4.09
N ARG A 97 -8.04 19.83 3.64
CA ARG A 97 -7.09 20.39 2.66
C ARG A 97 -7.10 19.61 1.36
N THR A 98 -7.33 20.30 0.26
CA THR A 98 -7.28 19.74 -1.11
C THR A 98 -5.87 19.55 -1.65
N ARG A 99 -4.85 19.53 -0.78
CA ARG A 99 -3.44 19.49 -1.18
C ARG A 99 -2.70 18.38 -0.43
N LEU A 100 -1.89 17.62 -1.17
CA LEU A 100 -0.92 16.68 -0.62
C LEU A 100 0.27 17.48 -0.07
N LEU A 101 0.69 17.19 1.16
CA LEU A 101 1.80 17.87 1.82
C LEU A 101 2.91 16.86 2.13
N MET A 102 4.15 17.23 1.84
CA MET A 102 5.32 16.55 2.40
C MET A 102 5.70 17.31 3.67
N ALA A 103 5.72 16.64 4.82
CA ALA A 103 6.03 17.24 6.11
C ALA A 103 7.38 16.73 6.61
N PRO A 104 8.49 17.48 6.42
CA PRO A 104 9.81 17.05 6.86
C PRO A 104 9.84 16.65 8.33
N ILE A 105 10.69 15.67 8.67
CA ILE A 105 10.82 15.05 10.00
C ILE A 105 9.64 14.11 10.31
N TYR A 106 8.41 14.58 10.15
CA TYR A 106 7.23 13.78 10.42
C TYR A 106 7.10 12.58 9.48
N ASP A 107 7.36 12.78 8.19
CA ASP A 107 7.29 11.72 7.17
C ASP A 107 8.38 10.63 7.33
N MET A 108 9.23 10.74 8.35
CA MET A 108 10.19 9.71 8.75
C MET A 108 9.61 8.73 9.79
N ALA A 109 8.46 9.03 10.40
CA ALA A 109 7.82 8.16 11.38
C ALA A 109 7.25 6.90 10.71
N ASN A 110 7.64 5.72 11.19
CA ASN A 110 7.20 4.46 10.60
C ASN A 110 5.75 4.10 10.97
N HIS A 111 5.16 3.22 10.18
CA HIS A 111 3.83 2.71 10.45
C HIS A 111 3.82 1.74 11.63
N ALA A 112 2.97 2.01 12.62
CA ALA A 112 2.44 0.97 13.49
C ALA A 112 0.92 1.14 13.62
N ARG A 113 0.16 0.06 13.37
CA ARG A 113 -1.31 0.10 13.37
C ARG A 113 -1.87 0.52 14.73
N THR A 114 -1.27 0.04 15.81
CA THR A 114 -1.66 0.32 17.19
C THR A 114 -1.01 1.58 17.75
N CYS A 115 -0.26 2.32 16.92
CA CYS A 115 0.38 3.55 17.36
C CYS A 115 -0.66 4.55 17.83
N LYS A 116 -0.49 5.08 19.04
CA LYS A 116 -1.39 6.08 19.60
C LYS A 116 -0.99 7.50 19.26
N ASN A 117 0.24 7.72 18.77
CA ASN A 117 0.70 9.02 18.33
C ASN A 117 -0.17 9.54 17.19
N TYR A 118 -0.53 10.82 17.25
CA TYR A 118 -1.47 11.41 16.32
C TYR A 118 -1.05 12.81 15.91
N LEU A 119 -1.52 13.21 14.73
CA LEU A 119 -1.36 14.56 14.24
C LEU A 119 -2.49 15.47 14.71
N SER A 120 -2.15 16.71 15.07
CA SER A 120 -3.13 17.80 15.16
C SER A 120 -3.97 17.88 13.88
N GLN A 121 -5.23 18.28 13.99
CA GLN A 121 -5.96 18.77 12.83
C GLN A 121 -5.24 20.00 12.25
N TYR A 122 -4.70 19.88 11.05
CA TYR A 122 -3.97 20.95 10.38
C TYR A 122 -4.76 21.56 9.23
N ASP A 123 -6.08 21.32 9.18
CA ASP A 123 -6.96 21.85 8.13
C ASP A 123 -6.91 23.39 8.05
N LYS A 124 -6.85 24.04 9.22
CA LYS A 124 -6.87 25.51 9.38
C LYS A 124 -5.60 26.09 10.02
N SER A 125 -4.61 25.25 10.33
CA SER A 125 -3.37 25.66 11.02
C SER A 125 -2.21 25.72 10.03
N ASP A 126 -1.31 26.68 10.20
CA ASP A 126 -0.04 26.73 9.47
C ASP A 126 0.98 25.72 10.01
N PHE A 127 0.69 25.11 11.16
CA PHE A 127 1.55 24.16 11.84
C PHE A 127 0.93 22.76 11.90
N LEU A 128 1.79 21.76 11.77
CA LEU A 128 1.49 20.35 11.96
C LEU A 128 2.20 19.90 13.25
N HIS A 129 1.42 19.51 14.25
CA HIS A 129 1.92 19.01 15.52
C HIS A 129 1.76 17.50 15.58
N LEU A 130 2.83 16.79 15.94
CA LEU A 130 2.77 15.39 16.32
C LEU A 130 2.70 15.31 17.85
N TYR A 131 1.68 14.65 18.36
CA TYR A 131 1.50 14.43 19.79
C TYR A 131 1.75 12.96 20.12
N ALA A 132 2.46 12.74 21.24
CA ALA A 132 2.53 11.44 21.86
C ALA A 132 1.13 11.05 22.37
N GLY A 133 0.64 9.87 21.98
CA GLY A 133 -0.64 9.36 22.45
C GLY A 133 -0.54 8.49 23.71
N GLU A 134 0.68 8.27 24.17
CA GLU A 134 1.04 7.50 25.36
C GLU A 134 2.38 8.00 25.89
N ASP A 135 2.76 7.55 27.09
CA ASP A 135 4.07 7.83 27.66
C ASP A 135 5.15 7.16 26.81
N LEU A 136 6.25 7.88 26.56
CA LEU A 136 7.38 7.42 25.75
C LEU A 136 8.65 7.40 26.60
N GLU A 137 9.41 6.32 26.50
CA GLU A 137 10.70 6.19 27.13
C GLU A 137 11.85 6.60 26.19
N ALA A 138 13.00 6.91 26.76
CA ALA A 138 14.18 7.24 25.98
C ALA A 138 14.64 6.01 25.18
N GLY A 139 14.65 6.14 23.84
CA GLY A 139 15.00 5.05 22.93
C GLY A 139 13.79 4.45 22.20
N ASP A 140 12.56 4.81 22.60
CA ASP A 140 11.36 4.38 21.89
C ASP A 140 11.30 4.99 20.48
N GLU A 141 10.78 4.20 19.54
CA GLU A 141 10.50 4.67 18.20
C GLU A 141 9.21 5.48 18.17
N ILE A 142 9.26 6.66 17.56
CA ILE A 142 8.07 7.46 17.29
C ILE A 142 7.39 6.94 16.02
N CYS A 143 6.30 6.20 16.21
CA CYS A 143 5.47 5.69 15.11
C CYS A 143 4.32 6.64 14.73
N TYR A 144 3.62 6.31 13.63
CA TYR A 144 2.33 6.89 13.24
C TYR A 144 1.43 5.86 12.54
N ALA A 145 0.11 5.92 12.76
CA ALA A 145 -0.84 5.01 12.11
C ALA A 145 -1.28 5.53 10.73
N TYR A 146 -0.88 4.84 9.65
CA TYR A 146 -1.22 5.19 8.26
C TYR A 146 -2.66 4.75 7.89
N GLY A 147 -3.43 4.32 8.90
CA GLY A 147 -4.70 3.63 8.75
C GLY A 147 -4.59 2.12 8.98
N ALA A 148 -5.69 1.41 8.74
CA ALA A 148 -5.77 -0.05 8.89
C ALA A 148 -5.25 -0.77 7.63
N LEU A 149 -3.98 -0.55 7.27
CA LEU A 149 -3.39 -1.09 6.04
C LEU A 149 -3.44 -2.62 6.04
N ARG A 150 -4.08 -3.22 5.02
CA ARG A 150 -4.02 -4.67 4.76
C ARG A 150 -2.73 -5.01 4.02
N ASP A 151 -2.24 -6.24 4.17
CA ASP A 151 -0.91 -6.66 3.70
C ASP A 151 -0.62 -6.35 2.22
N ASP A 152 -1.56 -6.63 1.32
CA ASP A 152 -1.40 -6.38 -0.11
C ASP A 152 -1.42 -4.89 -0.45
N TYR A 153 -2.30 -4.11 0.21
CA TYR A 153 -2.33 -2.66 0.06
C TYR A 153 -1.06 -2.01 0.61
N ALA A 154 -0.58 -2.44 1.78
CA ALA A 154 0.67 -1.97 2.37
C ALA A 154 1.87 -2.27 1.47
N ALA A 155 1.96 -3.49 0.93
CA ALA A 155 3.00 -3.88 -0.01
C ALA A 155 2.92 -3.07 -1.31
N ALA A 156 1.71 -2.79 -1.80
CA ALA A 156 1.53 -2.10 -3.08
C ALA A 156 1.87 -0.61 -2.94
N ILE A 157 1.36 0.04 -1.89
CA ILE A 157 1.48 1.49 -1.74
C ILE A 157 2.79 1.88 -1.05
N TYR A 158 3.21 1.14 -0.03
CA TYR A 158 4.34 1.49 0.83
C TYR A 158 5.52 0.52 0.76
N GLY A 159 5.39 -0.59 0.02
CA GLY A 159 6.48 -1.53 -0.18
C GLY A 159 6.92 -2.27 1.07
N PHE A 160 6.04 -2.49 2.05
CA PHE A 160 6.32 -3.31 3.22
C PHE A 160 5.11 -4.16 3.60
N LEU A 161 5.35 -5.21 4.41
CA LEU A 161 4.29 -5.97 5.07
C LEU A 161 4.17 -5.53 6.52
N PRO A 162 2.96 -5.15 7.00
CA PRO A 162 2.73 -4.80 8.40
C PRO A 162 3.12 -5.92 9.37
N ALA A 163 3.15 -5.58 10.67
CA ALA A 163 3.29 -6.57 11.73
C ALA A 163 2.24 -7.69 11.56
N LEU A 164 2.62 -8.92 11.90
CA LEU A 164 1.70 -10.05 11.86
C LEU A 164 0.56 -9.82 12.85
N GLU A 165 -0.64 -10.20 12.43
CA GLU A 165 -1.85 -10.08 13.24
C GLU A 165 -2.42 -11.46 13.54
N ASP A 166 -3.00 -11.59 14.73
CA ASP A 166 -3.75 -12.76 15.18
C ASP A 166 -5.13 -12.30 15.69
N PRO A 167 -6.23 -12.63 15.00
CA PRO A 167 -6.30 -13.48 13.81
C PRO A 167 -5.74 -12.82 12.53
N PRO A 168 -5.28 -13.61 11.54
CA PRO A 168 -4.81 -13.08 10.27
C PRO A 168 -5.96 -12.42 9.49
N ARG A 169 -5.71 -11.25 8.90
CA ARG A 169 -6.68 -10.53 8.07
C ARG A 169 -6.59 -10.93 6.61
N LEU A 170 -7.75 -11.04 5.95
CA LEU A 170 -7.80 -11.11 4.49
C LEU A 170 -7.09 -9.90 3.87
N ALA A 171 -6.39 -10.12 2.75
CA ALA A 171 -5.92 -9.03 1.91
C ALA A 171 -7.10 -8.17 1.41
N TYR A 172 -6.81 -6.92 1.04
CA TYR A 172 -7.77 -5.96 0.51
C TYR A 172 -8.58 -6.56 -0.65
N VAL A 173 -7.91 -7.15 -1.64
CA VAL A 173 -8.59 -7.74 -2.81
C VAL A 173 -9.39 -9.02 -2.49
N ASP A 174 -9.14 -9.63 -1.35
CA ASP A 174 -9.80 -10.86 -0.91
C ASP A 174 -11.01 -10.56 0.00
N HIS A 175 -11.19 -9.30 0.43
CA HIS A 175 -12.24 -8.89 1.36
C HIS A 175 -13.65 -8.98 0.75
N TRP A 176 -14.67 -9.36 1.54
CA TRP A 176 -16.05 -9.53 1.04
C TRP A 176 -16.70 -8.23 0.55
N GLN A 177 -16.25 -7.07 1.03
CA GLN A 177 -16.71 -5.75 0.57
C GLN A 177 -15.98 -5.27 -0.69
N TYR A 178 -14.93 -5.97 -1.12
CA TYR A 178 -14.15 -5.56 -2.28
C TYR A 178 -15.00 -5.63 -3.55
N LYS A 179 -14.96 -4.54 -4.32
CA LYS A 179 -15.47 -4.51 -5.69
C LYS A 179 -14.38 -4.01 -6.62
N TYR A 180 -14.25 -4.65 -7.76
CA TYR A 180 -13.19 -4.37 -8.73
C TYR A 180 -13.21 -2.93 -9.26
N ASP A 181 -14.39 -2.32 -9.35
CA ASP A 181 -14.63 -0.98 -9.88
C ASP A 181 -14.52 0.14 -8.82
N GLN A 182 -14.28 -0.21 -7.55
CA GLN A 182 -14.16 0.78 -6.48
C GLN A 182 -12.82 1.51 -6.53
N ARG A 183 -12.86 2.82 -6.23
CA ARG A 183 -11.66 3.64 -6.05
C ARG A 183 -10.83 3.11 -4.86
N TYR A 184 -9.51 3.28 -4.93
CA TYR A 184 -8.51 2.83 -3.93
C TYR A 184 -8.68 3.38 -2.49
N SER A 185 -9.71 4.15 -2.20
CA SER A 185 -9.95 4.83 -0.92
C SER A 185 -11.13 4.29 -0.12
N VAL A 186 -11.75 3.18 -0.55
CA VAL A 186 -12.84 2.56 0.22
C VAL A 186 -12.27 1.92 1.49
N LYS A 187 -12.67 2.47 2.64
CA LYS A 187 -12.38 1.86 3.94
C LYS A 187 -13.35 0.70 4.17
N PHE A 188 -12.81 -0.51 4.23
CA PHE A 188 -13.58 -1.68 4.64
C PHE A 188 -13.82 -1.67 6.15
N THR A 189 -14.89 -2.32 6.56
CA THR A 189 -15.10 -2.62 7.97
C THR A 189 -14.02 -3.59 8.46
N GLU A 190 -13.62 -3.45 9.71
CA GLU A 190 -12.78 -4.43 10.40
C GLU A 190 -13.63 -5.55 11.02
N GLU A 191 -14.95 -5.41 11.02
CA GLU A 191 -15.86 -6.44 11.51
C GLU A 191 -15.82 -7.70 10.62
N PRO A 192 -15.72 -8.90 11.22
CA PRO A 192 -15.79 -10.15 10.47
C PRO A 192 -17.09 -10.27 9.66
N PHE A 193 -17.04 -10.98 8.54
CA PHE A 193 -18.25 -11.25 7.75
C PHE A 193 -19.27 -12.04 8.58
N ASP A 194 -20.50 -11.52 8.67
CA ASP A 194 -21.57 -12.08 9.51
C ASP A 194 -22.89 -12.33 8.75
N GLY A 195 -22.82 -12.82 7.51
CA GLY A 195 -24.00 -13.10 6.69
C GLY A 195 -24.91 -14.25 7.18
N THR A 196 -26.05 -14.43 6.50
CA THR A 196 -26.95 -15.60 6.65
C THR A 196 -26.23 -16.91 6.30
N PRO A 197 -26.74 -18.09 6.68
CA PRO A 197 -26.13 -19.36 6.30
C PRO A 197 -25.86 -19.51 4.79
N GLU A 198 -26.78 -19.07 3.95
CA GLU A 198 -26.65 -19.10 2.49
C GLU A 198 -25.53 -18.15 2.03
N GLN A 199 -25.49 -16.93 2.58
CA GLN A 199 -24.43 -15.96 2.29
C GLN A 199 -23.06 -16.46 2.75
N VAL A 200 -23.00 -17.15 3.90
CA VAL A 200 -21.78 -17.77 4.42
C VAL A 200 -21.30 -18.89 3.50
N GLN A 201 -22.18 -19.73 2.96
CA GLN A 201 -21.81 -20.76 1.99
C GLN A 201 -21.26 -20.14 0.69
N VAL A 202 -21.90 -19.09 0.18
CA VAL A 202 -21.42 -18.35 -1.01
C VAL A 202 -20.05 -17.75 -0.75
N GLU A 203 -19.84 -17.14 0.42
CA GLU A 203 -18.56 -16.53 0.77
C GLU A 203 -17.45 -17.58 0.94
N ILE A 204 -17.74 -18.72 1.57
CA ILE A 204 -16.79 -19.86 1.63
C ILE A 204 -16.38 -20.29 0.23
N ALA A 205 -17.35 -20.48 -0.69
CA ALA A 205 -17.06 -20.89 -2.06
C ALA A 205 -16.19 -19.86 -2.80
N ARG A 206 -16.45 -18.55 -2.61
CA ARG A 206 -15.64 -17.47 -3.18
C ARG A 206 -14.21 -17.51 -2.67
N LEU A 207 -14.01 -17.60 -1.36
CA LEU A 207 -12.68 -17.64 -0.75
C LEU A 207 -11.89 -18.89 -1.15
N GLN A 208 -12.56 -20.05 -1.28
CA GLN A 208 -11.94 -21.28 -1.80
C GLN A 208 -11.49 -21.10 -3.25
N ALA A 209 -12.32 -20.52 -4.11
CA ALA A 209 -11.94 -20.26 -5.50
C ALA A 209 -10.72 -19.33 -5.61
N ILE A 210 -10.62 -18.32 -4.75
CA ILE A 210 -9.45 -17.44 -4.65
C ILE A 210 -8.21 -18.22 -4.20
N GLN A 211 -8.33 -19.01 -3.14
CA GLN A 211 -7.24 -19.83 -2.61
C GLN A 211 -6.71 -20.82 -3.67
N ASP A 212 -7.61 -21.52 -4.36
CA ASP A 212 -7.27 -22.50 -5.38
C ASP A 212 -6.57 -21.82 -6.57
N LYS A 213 -7.09 -20.67 -7.02
CA LYS A 213 -6.44 -19.87 -8.06
C LYS A 213 -5.04 -19.41 -7.64
N LEU A 214 -4.87 -18.96 -6.39
CA LEU A 214 -3.59 -18.49 -5.87
C LEU A 214 -2.54 -19.61 -5.85
N ARG A 215 -2.93 -20.81 -5.39
CA ARG A 215 -2.07 -22.01 -5.37
C ARG A 215 -1.74 -22.53 -6.76
N ALA A 216 -2.69 -22.48 -7.69
CA ALA A 216 -2.51 -22.97 -9.05
C ALA A 216 -1.66 -22.02 -9.93
N THR A 217 -1.59 -20.74 -9.57
CA THR A 217 -0.82 -19.75 -10.34
C THR A 217 0.67 -19.88 -10.01
N PRO A 218 1.53 -20.25 -10.97
CA PRO A 218 2.95 -20.41 -10.73
C PRO A 218 3.65 -19.05 -10.51
N ASP A 219 4.82 -19.08 -9.89
CA ASP A 219 5.67 -17.91 -9.81
C ASP A 219 6.21 -17.56 -11.20
N SER A 220 6.10 -16.29 -11.56
CA SER A 220 6.57 -15.77 -12.85
C SER A 220 8.06 -15.40 -12.85
N VAL A 221 8.66 -15.23 -11.67
CA VAL A 221 10.07 -14.92 -11.49
C VAL A 221 10.73 -16.12 -10.81
N PRO A 222 11.84 -16.65 -11.33
CA PRO A 222 12.57 -17.73 -10.67
C PRO A 222 13.16 -17.24 -9.35
N LYS A 223 13.29 -18.14 -8.38
CA LYS A 223 13.90 -17.82 -7.08
C LYS A 223 15.31 -17.22 -7.28
N PRO A 224 15.57 -15.99 -6.81
CA PRO A 224 16.86 -15.36 -6.98
C PRO A 224 17.95 -16.06 -6.16
N LYS A 225 19.20 -16.02 -6.64
CA LYS A 225 20.36 -16.60 -5.96
C LYS A 225 20.79 -15.82 -4.72
N HIS A 226 20.43 -14.55 -4.66
CA HIS A 226 20.75 -13.62 -3.58
C HIS A 226 19.45 -13.07 -3.00
N LYS A 227 19.56 -12.41 -1.82
CA LYS A 227 18.42 -11.72 -1.22
C LYS A 227 17.86 -10.70 -2.20
N ASP A 228 16.55 -10.74 -2.37
CA ASP A 228 15.81 -9.87 -3.27
C ASP A 228 14.57 -9.43 -2.51
N TYR A 229 14.60 -8.20 -2.03
CA TYR A 229 13.58 -7.68 -1.13
C TYR A 229 12.17 -7.78 -1.72
N VAL A 230 11.99 -7.45 -3.00
CA VAL A 230 10.67 -7.47 -3.64
C VAL A 230 10.18 -8.91 -3.82
N TYR A 231 11.06 -9.80 -4.25
CA TYR A 231 10.73 -11.23 -4.34
C TYR A 231 10.32 -11.78 -2.98
N ASP A 232 11.15 -11.58 -1.95
CA ASP A 232 10.93 -12.10 -0.60
C ASP A 232 9.64 -11.53 0.02
N MET A 233 9.38 -10.23 -0.17
CA MET A 233 8.15 -9.57 0.26
C MET A 233 6.91 -10.17 -0.42
N LEU A 234 6.93 -10.38 -1.74
CA LEU A 234 5.78 -10.92 -2.47
C LEU A 234 5.54 -12.40 -2.17
N LYS A 235 6.59 -13.19 -1.93
CA LYS A 235 6.44 -14.57 -1.45
C LYS A 235 5.86 -14.63 -0.04
N GLU A 236 6.28 -13.73 0.84
CA GLU A 236 5.70 -13.62 2.18
C GLU A 236 4.25 -13.15 2.13
N LEU A 237 3.91 -12.18 1.26
CA LEU A 237 2.53 -11.76 1.02
C LEU A 237 1.66 -12.93 0.57
N GLU A 238 2.11 -13.72 -0.40
CA GLU A 238 1.39 -14.92 -0.86
C GLU A 238 1.13 -15.90 0.29
N ARG A 239 2.16 -16.17 1.11
CA ARG A 239 2.04 -17.05 2.28
C ARG A 239 1.01 -16.52 3.29
N ARG A 240 1.05 -15.22 3.61
CA ARG A 240 0.11 -14.57 4.53
C ARG A 240 -1.32 -14.55 3.99
N ARG A 241 -1.50 -14.29 2.70
CA ARG A 241 -2.82 -14.37 2.02
C ARG A 241 -3.41 -15.77 2.11
N LEU A 242 -2.62 -16.82 1.82
CA LEU A 242 -3.08 -18.20 1.94
C LEU A 242 -3.50 -18.52 3.39
N ASN A 243 -2.70 -18.13 4.38
CA ASN A 243 -3.02 -18.34 5.80
C ASN A 243 -4.32 -17.63 6.21
N ALA A 244 -4.52 -16.37 5.77
CA ALA A 244 -5.74 -15.62 6.06
C ALA A 244 -6.98 -16.26 5.41
N LEU A 245 -6.87 -16.73 4.16
CA LEU A 245 -7.94 -17.44 3.46
C LEU A 245 -8.31 -18.73 4.20
N GLU A 246 -7.31 -19.54 4.61
CA GLU A 246 -7.54 -20.78 5.38
C GLU A 246 -8.25 -20.51 6.70
N TYR A 247 -7.78 -19.51 7.44
CA TYR A 247 -8.37 -19.11 8.71
C TYR A 247 -9.85 -18.69 8.53
N GLU A 248 -10.13 -17.82 7.57
CA GLU A 248 -11.49 -17.30 7.38
C GLU A 248 -12.46 -18.37 6.87
N ILE A 249 -12.02 -19.22 5.94
CA ILE A 249 -12.83 -20.37 5.47
C ILE A 249 -13.17 -21.29 6.66
N LYS A 250 -12.20 -21.58 7.53
CA LYS A 250 -12.42 -22.41 8.72
C LYS A 250 -13.40 -21.73 9.69
N ARG A 251 -13.24 -20.44 9.96
CA ARG A 251 -14.14 -19.66 10.82
C ARG A 251 -15.58 -19.72 10.31
N LEU A 252 -15.78 -19.48 9.01
CA LEU A 252 -17.10 -19.50 8.37
C LEU A 252 -17.73 -20.90 8.38
N ARG A 253 -16.94 -21.97 8.15
CA ARG A 253 -17.43 -23.35 8.28
C ARG A 253 -17.90 -23.69 9.69
N ASN A 254 -17.13 -23.29 10.70
CA ASN A 254 -17.51 -23.48 12.09
C ASN A 254 -18.83 -22.74 12.42
N LYS A 255 -19.05 -21.55 11.85
CA LYS A 255 -20.30 -20.81 12.00
C LYS A 255 -21.51 -21.55 11.43
N LEU A 256 -21.35 -22.32 10.34
CA LEU A 256 -22.41 -23.17 9.79
C LEU A 256 -22.67 -24.41 10.67
N GLY A 257 -21.61 -25.03 11.20
CA GLY A 257 -21.71 -26.22 12.05
C GLY A 257 -22.17 -25.96 13.49
N GLY A 258 -22.02 -24.73 13.99
CA GLY A 258 -22.44 -24.34 15.34
C GLY A 258 -23.93 -23.99 15.50
N LYS A 259 -24.74 -24.10 14.45
CA LYS A 259 -26.20 -23.82 14.47
C LYS A 259 -27.08 -25.08 14.56
N THR A 260 -26.51 -26.26 14.86
CA THR A 260 -27.27 -27.52 14.94
C THR A 260 -27.76 -27.87 16.35
N GLU A 261 -27.53 -27.02 17.36
CA GLU A 261 -28.09 -27.20 18.71
C GLU A 261 -28.77 -25.91 19.19
N LEU A 262 -30.06 -25.77 18.88
CA LEU A 262 -31.05 -24.99 19.65
C LEU A 262 -32.45 -25.56 19.37
#